data_AF-A0A8J6WZE9-F1
#
_entry.id   AF-A0A8J6WZE9-F1
#
_cell.length_a   1.000
_cell.length_b   1.000
_cell.length_c   1.000
_cell.angle_alpha   90.00
_cell.angle_beta   90.00
_cell.angle_gamma   90.00
#
_symmetry.space_group_name_H-M   'P 1'
#
loop_
_entity.id
_entity.type
_entity.pdbx_description
1 polymer ?
#
loop_
_entity_poly.entity_id
_entity_poly.type
_entity_poly.pdbx_seq_one_letter_code
_entity_poly.pdbx_strand_id
1 'polypeptide(L)'
;MLTLVGWVEWKRRVGRCPHHCPCSQQVPFDQELGIEPYQQTSVELMRLGCLLAVLLPFELATELLAQLSGVHLSDATLWQWVQTFDKRATRHLEAELQSLVQGHPPQAEPLDEALAALPLVIAADGVTVPLRPIPGSAKG
;
A
#
# COMPACT_ATOMS: atom_id res chain seq x y z
N MET A 1 5.47 -8.92 15.04
CA MET A 1 4.93 -8.39 13.78
C MET A 1 3.61 -9.07 13.50
N LEU A 2 2.60 -8.32 13.10
CA LEU A 2 1.29 -8.85 12.71
C LEU A 2 1.31 -9.28 11.24
N THR A 3 0.85 -10.50 10.97
CA THR A 3 0.89 -11.12 9.64
C THR A 3 -0.46 -11.76 9.28
N LEU A 4 -0.61 -12.25 8.05
CA LEU A 4 -1.80 -13.00 7.62
C LEU A 4 -2.08 -14.27 8.45
N VAL A 5 -1.06 -14.84 9.10
CA VAL A 5 -1.20 -16.04 9.95
C VAL A 5 -1.19 -15.71 11.44
N GLY A 6 -1.33 -14.42 11.78
CA GLY A 6 -1.32 -13.92 13.16
C GLY A 6 0.01 -13.30 13.58
N TRP A 7 0.25 -13.29 14.89
CA TRP A 7 1.43 -12.66 15.48
C TRP A 7 2.67 -13.53 15.33
N VAL A 8 3.69 -12.97 14.67
CA VAL A 8 5.01 -13.58 14.55
C VAL A 8 6.00 -12.77 15.38
N GLU A 9 6.66 -13.44 16.33
CA GLU A 9 7.70 -12.87 17.16
C GLU A 9 9.03 -13.58 16.92
N TRP A 10 10.11 -12.81 16.94
CA TRP A 10 11.46 -13.35 16.89
C TRP A 10 12.36 -12.59 17.85
N LYS A 11 13.42 -13.24 18.31
CA LYS A 11 14.44 -12.64 19.17
C LYS A 11 15.73 -12.51 18.38
N ARG A 12 16.28 -11.30 18.32
CA ARG A 12 17.62 -11.08 17.77
C ARG A 12 18.67 -11.44 18.81
N ARG A 13 19.72 -12.15 18.39
CA ARG A 13 20.92 -12.34 19.20
C ARG A 13 21.80 -11.11 19.03
N VAL A 14 22.17 -10.49 20.15
CA VAL A 14 23.07 -9.34 20.18
C VAL A 14 24.45 -9.83 20.59
N GLY A 15 25.42 -9.74 19.69
CA GLY A 15 26.81 -10.10 19.91
C GLY A 15 27.72 -8.86 19.82
N ARG A 16 28.88 -8.93 20.48
CA ARG A 16 29.97 -7.98 20.20
C ARG A 16 30.62 -8.36 18.88
N CYS A 17 31.01 -7.34 18.10
CA CYS A 17 31.82 -7.57 16.92
C CYS A 17 33.14 -8.27 17.32
N PRO A 18 33.56 -9.36 16.66
CA PRO A 18 34.84 -10.02 16.93
C PRO A 18 36.05 -9.06 16.82
N HIS A 19 35.93 -8.04 15.97
CA HIS A 19 36.93 -6.99 15.77
C HIS A 19 36.82 -5.81 16.76
N HIS A 20 36.04 -5.94 17.84
CA HIS A 20 35.89 -4.93 18.90
C HIS A 20 35.41 -3.55 18.39
N CYS A 21 34.67 -3.53 17.28
CA CYS A 21 34.02 -2.31 16.81
C CYS A 21 33.03 -1.79 17.88
N PRO A 22 32.82 -0.46 17.98
CA PRO A 22 31.85 0.12 18.91
C PRO A 22 30.39 -0.28 18.61
N CYS A 23 30.13 -0.88 17.45
CA CYS A 23 28.82 -1.37 17.03
C CYS A 23 28.56 -2.79 17.56
N SER A 24 27.35 -3.03 18.07
CA SER A 24 26.86 -4.40 18.33
C SER A 24 26.35 -5.04 17.03
N GLN A 25 26.59 -6.34 16.85
CA GLN A 25 25.99 -7.09 15.75
C GLN A 25 24.69 -7.73 16.24
N GLN A 26 23.62 -7.55 15.47
CA GLN A 26 22.31 -8.14 15.76
C GLN A 26 21.94 -9.10 14.62
N VAL A 27 21.67 -10.36 14.96
CA VAL A 27 21.31 -11.40 13.99
C VAL A 27 19.98 -12.08 14.34
N PRO A 28 19.15 -12.46 13.35
CA PRO A 28 19.32 -12.21 11.91
C PRO A 28 19.10 -10.73 11.54
N PHE A 29 19.73 -10.29 10.45
CA PHE A 29 19.55 -8.95 9.92
C PHE A 29 18.17 -8.77 9.30
N ASP A 30 17.70 -7.53 9.23
CA ASP A 30 16.38 -7.20 8.66
C ASP A 30 16.27 -7.65 7.19
N GLN A 31 17.37 -7.55 6.44
CA GLN A 31 17.47 -8.05 5.08
C GLN A 31 17.24 -9.57 4.97
N GLU A 32 17.80 -10.36 5.90
CA GLU A 32 17.60 -11.83 5.94
C GLU A 32 16.17 -12.21 6.33
N LEU A 33 15.52 -11.35 7.12
CA LEU A 33 14.11 -11.49 7.49
C LEU A 33 13.16 -10.93 6.41
N GLY A 34 13.67 -10.21 5.41
CA GLY A 34 12.87 -9.54 4.39
C GLY A 34 11.95 -8.46 4.96
N ILE A 35 12.33 -7.82 6.07
CA ILE A 35 11.52 -6.78 6.74
C ILE A 35 12.18 -5.40 6.65
N GLU A 36 11.35 -4.37 6.63
CA GLU A 36 11.81 -2.99 6.76
C GLU A 36 12.07 -2.61 8.23
N PRO A 37 12.92 -1.61 8.50
CA PRO A 37 13.14 -1.10 9.85
C PRO A 37 11.83 -0.69 10.52
N TYR A 38 11.61 -1.18 11.75
CA TYR A 38 10.42 -0.91 12.56
C TYR A 38 9.09 -1.40 11.96
N GLN A 39 9.12 -2.32 10.99
CA GLN A 39 7.91 -2.90 10.41
C GLN A 39 7.11 -3.69 11.46
N GLN A 40 5.92 -3.17 11.79
CA GLN A 40 5.01 -3.81 12.74
C GLN A 40 3.99 -4.74 12.07
N THR A 41 3.67 -4.51 10.79
CA THR A 41 2.68 -5.26 10.02
C THR A 41 3.30 -5.76 8.72
N SER A 42 3.04 -7.01 8.34
CA SER A 42 3.44 -7.56 7.03
C SER A 42 2.75 -6.81 5.89
N VAL A 43 3.45 -6.63 4.77
CA VAL A 43 2.91 -5.96 3.58
C VAL A 43 1.73 -6.73 3.00
N GLU A 44 1.74 -8.06 3.09
CA GLU A 44 0.71 -8.96 2.58
C GLU A 44 -0.63 -8.74 3.29
N LEU A 45 -0.60 -8.65 4.63
CA LEU A 45 -1.78 -8.32 5.43
C LEU A 45 -2.32 -6.93 5.09
N MET A 46 -1.44 -5.93 4.99
CA MET A 46 -1.86 -4.58 4.60
C MET A 46 -2.51 -4.58 3.23
N ARG A 47 -1.92 -5.29 2.27
CA ARG A 47 -2.42 -5.38 0.89
C ARG A 47 -3.78 -6.08 0.83
N LEU A 48 -3.96 -7.19 1.55
CA LEU A 48 -5.25 -7.87 1.62
C LEU A 48 -6.33 -6.95 2.22
N GLY A 49 -6.03 -6.27 3.32
CA GLY A 49 -6.95 -5.28 3.91
C GLY A 49 -7.34 -4.20 2.92
N CYS A 50 -6.36 -3.58 2.24
CA CYS A 50 -6.62 -2.56 1.22
C CYS A 50 -7.44 -3.08 0.04
N LEU A 51 -7.23 -4.33 -0.39
CA LEU A 51 -8.03 -4.95 -1.46
C LEU A 51 -9.50 -5.12 -1.03
N LEU A 52 -9.74 -5.55 0.21
CA LEU A 52 -11.11 -5.63 0.74
C LEU A 52 -11.76 -4.24 0.80
N ALA A 53 -11.01 -3.21 1.18
CA ALA A 53 -11.50 -1.83 1.23
C ALA A 53 -11.86 -1.22 -0.14
N VAL A 54 -11.41 -1.79 -1.26
CA VAL A 54 -11.87 -1.38 -2.61
C VAL A 54 -13.33 -1.79 -2.82
N LEU A 55 -13.77 -2.89 -2.20
CA LEU A 55 -15.08 -3.49 -2.44
C LEU A 55 -16.07 -3.21 -1.31
N LEU A 56 -15.57 -2.93 -0.11
CA LEU A 56 -16.35 -2.90 1.13
C LEU A 56 -16.04 -1.64 1.96
N PRO A 57 -17.02 -1.12 2.74
CA PRO A 57 -16.74 -0.16 3.79
C PRO A 57 -15.71 -0.70 4.80
N PHE A 58 -14.92 0.18 5.43
CA PHE A 58 -13.80 -0.24 6.28
C PHE A 58 -14.20 -1.17 7.42
N GLU A 59 -15.32 -0.91 8.08
CA GLU A 59 -15.83 -1.77 9.17
C GLU A 59 -16.10 -3.20 8.68
N LEU A 60 -16.79 -3.35 7.55
CA LEU A 60 -17.05 -4.67 6.98
C LEU A 60 -15.77 -5.34 6.44
N ALA A 61 -14.84 -4.55 5.90
CA ALA A 61 -13.55 -5.05 5.44
C ALA A 61 -12.70 -5.61 6.59
N THR A 62 -12.67 -4.95 7.75
CA THR A 62 -11.93 -5.44 8.93
C THR A 62 -12.60 -6.67 9.55
N GLU A 63 -13.93 -6.73 9.59
CA GLU A 63 -14.65 -7.93 10.01
C GLU A 63 -14.36 -9.13 9.12
N LEU A 64 -14.44 -8.96 7.80
CA LEU A 64 -14.15 -10.04 6.85
C LEU A 64 -12.68 -10.46 6.93
N LEU A 65 -11.77 -9.51 7.06
CA LEU A 65 -10.35 -9.79 7.25
C LEU A 65 -10.11 -10.63 8.51
N ALA A 66 -10.79 -10.32 9.61
CA ALA A 66 -10.70 -11.09 10.84
C ALA A 66 -11.26 -12.52 10.67
N GLN A 67 -12.35 -12.69 9.94
CA GLN A 67 -12.89 -14.03 9.64
C GLN A 67 -11.95 -14.88 8.78
N LEU A 68 -11.25 -14.25 7.83
CA LEU A 68 -10.34 -14.95 6.91
C LEU A 68 -8.97 -15.26 7.53
N SER A 69 -8.48 -14.40 8.43
CA SER A 69 -7.10 -14.47 8.95
C SER A 69 -6.97 -14.64 10.46
N GLY A 70 -8.07 -14.48 11.21
CA GLY A 70 -8.05 -14.39 12.68
C GLY A 70 -7.45 -13.08 13.22
N VAL A 71 -7.10 -12.13 12.35
CA VAL A 71 -6.47 -10.86 12.73
C VAL A 71 -7.51 -9.76 12.90
N HIS A 72 -7.58 -9.19 14.10
CA HIS A 72 -8.47 -8.08 14.43
C HIS A 72 -7.75 -6.74 14.28
N LEU A 73 -8.38 -5.81 13.56
CA LEU A 73 -7.87 -4.46 13.27
C LEU A 73 -9.01 -3.47 13.41
N SER A 74 -8.70 -2.22 13.76
CA SER A 74 -9.68 -1.14 13.68
C SER A 74 -9.83 -0.66 12.23
N ASP A 75 -11.01 -0.13 11.92
CA ASP A 75 -11.31 0.59 10.68
C ASP A 75 -10.32 1.74 10.44
N ALA A 76 -9.92 2.45 11.49
CA ALA A 76 -8.93 3.52 11.44
C ALA A 76 -7.53 3.02 11.02
N THR A 77 -7.12 1.83 11.49
CA THR A 77 -5.87 1.21 11.04
C THR A 77 -5.92 0.87 9.56
N LEU A 78 -7.03 0.28 9.10
CA LEU A 78 -7.22 -0.05 7.69
C LEU A 78 -7.24 1.22 6.82
N TRP A 79 -7.94 2.26 7.24
CA TRP A 79 -7.92 3.58 6.59
C TRP A 79 -6.48 4.09 6.44
N GLN A 80 -5.69 4.05 7.51
CA GLN A 80 -4.30 4.51 7.47
C GLN A 80 -3.46 3.70 6.47
N TRP A 81 -3.69 2.40 6.32
CA TRP A 81 -3.02 1.59 5.32
C TRP A 81 -3.39 2.01 3.90
N VAL A 82 -4.67 2.25 3.63
CA VAL A 82 -5.13 2.79 2.35
C VAL A 82 -4.43 4.11 2.04
N GLN A 83 -4.33 5.01 3.02
CA GLN A 83 -3.59 6.28 2.87
C GLN A 83 -2.10 6.07 2.55
N THR A 84 -1.46 5.04 3.11
CA THR A 84 -0.07 4.70 2.77
C THR A 84 0.07 4.26 1.30
N PHE A 85 -0.84 3.43 0.81
CA PHE A 85 -0.84 3.00 -0.59
C PHE A 85 -1.19 4.15 -1.54
N ASP A 86 -2.14 5.01 -1.18
CA ASP A 86 -2.49 6.22 -1.92
C ASP A 86 -1.28 7.13 -2.12
N LYS A 87 -0.56 7.47 -1.04
CA LYS A 87 0.69 8.26 -1.12
C LYS A 87 1.75 7.63 -2.00
N ARG A 88 1.78 6.29 -2.13
CA ARG A 88 2.71 5.60 -3.01
C ARG A 88 2.26 5.70 -4.47
N ALA A 89 0.97 5.50 -4.73
CA ALA A 89 0.38 5.64 -6.06
C ALA A 89 0.52 7.07 -6.59
N THR A 90 0.22 8.07 -5.76
CA THR A 90 0.37 9.49 -6.10
C THR A 90 1.82 9.84 -6.45
N ARG A 91 2.80 9.39 -5.66
CA ARG A 91 4.22 9.60 -5.98
C ARG A 91 4.64 8.94 -7.29
N HIS A 92 4.09 7.76 -7.61
CA HIS A 92 4.35 7.09 -8.88
C HIS A 92 3.81 7.90 -10.05
N LEU A 93 2.54 8.32 -9.97
CA LEU A 93 1.90 9.15 -10.98
C LEU A 93 2.65 10.49 -11.18
N GLU A 94 3.04 11.15 -10.10
CA GLU A 94 3.83 12.38 -10.16
C GLU A 94 5.16 12.15 -10.88
N ALA A 95 5.86 11.04 -10.61
CA ALA A 95 7.10 10.71 -11.29
C ALA A 95 6.90 10.46 -12.79
N GLU A 96 5.83 9.76 -13.19
CA GLU A 96 5.48 9.54 -14.60
C GLU A 96 5.13 10.85 -15.32
N LEU A 97 4.38 11.74 -14.67
CA LEU A 97 4.07 13.06 -15.22
C LEU A 97 5.32 13.92 -15.40
N GLN A 98 6.25 13.89 -14.44
CA GLN A 98 7.54 14.57 -14.57
C GLN A 98 8.38 13.99 -15.72
N SER A 99 8.41 12.67 -15.85
CA SER A 99 9.07 11.99 -16.97
C SER A 99 8.51 12.45 -18.32
N LEU A 100 7.18 12.52 -18.43
CA LEU A 100 6.49 12.99 -19.63
C LEU A 100 6.86 14.44 -19.97
N VAL A 101 6.85 15.34 -18.97
CA VAL A 101 7.25 16.74 -19.15
C VAL A 101 8.71 16.87 -19.61
N GLN A 102 9.58 15.94 -19.21
CA GLN A 102 10.98 15.87 -19.65
C GLN A 102 11.17 15.23 -21.03
N GLY A 103 10.09 14.89 -21.74
CA GLY A 103 10.14 14.30 -23.07
C GLY A 103 10.34 12.78 -23.10
N HIS A 104 10.17 12.11 -21.96
CA HIS A 104 10.22 10.65 -21.86
C HIS A 104 8.78 10.12 -21.71
N PRO A 105 8.06 9.88 -22.83
CA PRO A 105 6.69 9.40 -22.77
C PRO A 105 6.61 8.00 -22.14
N PRO A 106 5.47 7.64 -21.52
CA PRO A 106 5.26 6.28 -21.04
C PRO A 106 5.33 5.29 -22.21
N GLN A 107 5.70 4.05 -21.90
CA GLN A 107 5.69 2.98 -22.88
C GLN A 107 4.26 2.74 -23.37
N ALA A 108 4.02 2.95 -24.66
CA ALA A 108 2.73 2.64 -25.27
C ALA A 108 2.51 1.12 -25.27
N GLU A 109 1.32 0.70 -24.84
CA GLU A 109 0.88 -0.68 -25.02
C GLU A 109 0.71 -0.96 -26.52
N PRO A 110 1.18 -2.11 -27.02
CA PRO A 110 1.03 -2.45 -28.44
C PRO A 110 -0.46 -2.61 -28.77
N LEU A 111 -0.91 -1.89 -29.80
CA LEU A 111 -2.24 -2.04 -30.36
C LEU A 111 -2.18 -2.87 -31.63
N ASP A 112 -3.19 -3.71 -31.81
CA ASP A 112 -3.43 -4.40 -33.08
C ASP A 112 -3.68 -3.37 -34.21
N GLU A 113 -3.27 -3.69 -35.44
CA GLU A 113 -3.36 -2.78 -36.59
C GLU A 113 -4.80 -2.35 -36.87
N ALA A 114 -5.76 -3.26 -36.70
CA ALA A 114 -7.18 -2.96 -36.87
C ALA A 114 -7.68 -1.93 -35.83
N LEU A 115 -7.21 -2.03 -34.58
CA LEU A 115 -7.56 -1.07 -33.52
C LEU A 115 -6.88 0.29 -33.73
N ALA A 116 -5.62 0.28 -34.18
CA ALA A 116 -4.87 1.51 -34.46
C ALA A 116 -5.48 2.33 -35.62
N ALA A 117 -6.19 1.66 -36.54
CA ALA A 117 -6.90 2.31 -37.64
C ALA A 117 -8.26 2.94 -37.23
N LEU A 118 -8.78 2.62 -36.04
CA LEU A 118 -10.04 3.19 -35.57
C LEU A 118 -9.85 4.64 -35.11
N PRO A 119 -10.86 5.51 -35.28
CA PRO A 119 -10.81 6.85 -34.73
C PRO A 119 -10.79 6.80 -33.19
N LEU A 120 -9.88 7.57 -32.59
CA LEU A 120 -9.86 7.76 -31.14
C LEU A 120 -11.09 8.57 -30.71
N VAL A 121 -11.94 7.96 -29.89
CA VAL A 121 -13.08 8.63 -29.25
C VAL A 121 -12.79 8.72 -27.75
N ILE A 122 -12.72 9.93 -27.23
CA ILE A 122 -12.55 10.19 -25.79
C ILE A 122 -13.91 10.65 -25.25
N ALA A 123 -14.45 9.89 -24.29
CA ALA A 123 -15.63 10.27 -23.53
C ALA A 123 -15.22 10.62 -22.10
N ALA A 124 -15.82 11.68 -21.56
CA ALA A 124 -15.67 12.05 -20.16
C ALA A 124 -17.01 11.88 -19.46
N ASP A 125 -17.03 11.12 -18.38
CA ASP A 125 -18.17 10.98 -17.48
C ASP A 125 -17.82 11.54 -16.11
N GLY A 126 -18.77 12.24 -15.49
CA GLY A 126 -18.60 12.90 -14.21
C GLY A 126 -19.43 12.21 -13.15
N VAL A 127 -18.77 11.65 -12.12
CA VAL A 127 -19.46 11.13 -10.93
C VAL A 127 -19.43 12.20 -9.84
N THR A 128 -20.60 12.56 -9.32
CA THR A 128 -20.71 13.39 -8.13
C THR A 128 -20.78 12.50 -6.90
N VAL A 129 -19.80 12.66 -6.01
CA VAL A 129 -19.82 12.08 -4.68
C VAL A 129 -19.97 13.21 -3.65
N PRO A 130 -20.85 13.04 -2.64
CA PRO A 130 -20.99 14.03 -1.58
C PRO A 130 -19.68 14.10 -0.80
N LEU A 131 -18.89 15.14 -1.07
CA LEU A 131 -17.65 15.39 -0.36
C LEU A 131 -17.97 16.27 0.84
N ARG A 132 -17.43 15.91 2.00
CA ARG A 132 -17.46 16.79 3.18
C ARG A 132 -16.14 17.55 3.28
N PRO A 133 -16.02 18.77 2.72
CA PRO A 133 -14.77 19.53 2.75
C PRO A 133 -14.39 19.96 4.17
N ILE A 134 -15.37 20.08 5.08
CA ILE A 134 -15.15 20.46 6.48
C ILE A 134 -15.54 19.29 7.40
N PRO A 135 -14.56 18.63 8.06
CA PRO A 135 -14.83 17.55 9.00
C PRO A 135 -15.91 17.94 10.03
N GLY A 136 -16.90 17.06 10.25
CA GLY A 136 -17.96 17.28 11.25
C GLY A 136 -19.10 18.23 10.84
N SER A 137 -19.06 18.89 9.69
CA SER A 137 -20.19 19.75 9.26
C SER A 137 -21.39 18.94 8.77
N ALA A 138 -22.62 19.43 9.02
CA ALA A 138 -23.85 18.74 8.62
C ALA A 138 -24.15 18.75 7.11
N LYS A 139 -23.36 19.47 6.30
CA LYS A 139 -23.53 19.54 4.84
C LYS A 139 -22.54 18.56 4.18
N GLY A 140 -23.07 17.64 3.39
CA GLY A 140 -22.38 16.76 2.46
C GLY A 140 -23.10 16.78 1.13
#